data_AF-A0A142LG66-F1
#
_entry.id   AF-A0A142LG66-F1
#
_cell.length_a   1.000
_cell.length_b   1.000
_cell.length_c   1.000
_cell.angle_alpha   90.00
_cell.angle_beta   90.00
_cell.angle_gamma   90.00
#
_symmetry.space_group_name_H-M   'P 1'
#
loop_
_entity.id
_entity.type
_entity.pdbx_description
1 polymer ?
#
loop_
_entity_poly.entity_id
_entity_poly.type
_entity_poly.pdbx_seq_one_letter_code
_entity_poly.pdbx_strand_id
1 'polypeptide(L)'
;MSQDTAAIQSLDAAERAVAGADRDDARRALDDAEMEIELLGGAQAELLRPRLNLLRLRLAGFGKQVDSKAREGALSSVERRIENAKHRIKGGQPAPDDLAEADDYIVEVAENLTDQDKAEFRRQLAVLRKMSDRHAATEALNEAKNAMDEFRTYLKDAMLVTEGRSPGDSRFIVSNLHHVSGRIRRSAAEAGGDAEAASLVKEVDSGMKTFGEAYARSRLAELLEDITRSRTSLDHQIEDWKDETDSMTLAEMLAGAVDGHQQLGMPETWSAVLRSADWLENFEKNQDWVQGRSQKPIAEVYESVRTLQNDLRNRLEQTATRLVAEIEAHTLDDESRNRLMLFAEHYLPKILTGSPALTALQDRVRAVLRAFDEQQRGELEAARVREEELTQMADDRWGEIVRTLSPERFEVQNWRSQVGLVIQTTVSSNLCGWDYNGDDVDIAFRANGVPCYGTFEPALREAVRSVLTSVLRRYLPGLELRVIAELTGPGRMQQIVRTSKVTHNPHGADLVEELISTEPIDAVAMRVIALACGPVAVRG
;
A
#
# COMPACT_ATOMS: atom_id res chain seq x y z
N MET A 1 104.43 -9.13 11.62
CA MET A 1 103.49 -8.54 10.64
C MET A 1 102.10 -8.66 11.22
N SER A 2 101.23 -7.66 11.11
CA SER A 2 99.84 -7.85 11.58
C SER A 2 99.16 -8.91 10.69
N GLN A 3 98.30 -9.75 11.27
CA GLN A 3 97.61 -10.82 10.54
C GLN A 3 96.80 -10.27 9.35
N ASP A 4 96.30 -9.02 9.45
CA ASP A 4 95.63 -8.31 8.34
C ASP A 4 96.53 -8.15 7.10
N THR A 5 97.84 -7.95 7.31
CA THR A 5 98.79 -7.73 6.20
C THR A 5 99.02 -9.03 5.42
N ALA A 6 98.99 -10.18 6.08
CA ALA A 6 99.22 -11.48 5.45
C ALA A 6 98.04 -11.87 4.54
N ALA A 7 96.80 -11.76 5.02
CA ALA A 7 95.63 -12.11 4.21
C ALA A 7 95.43 -11.19 2.99
N ILE A 8 95.73 -9.88 3.13
CA ILE A 8 95.69 -8.95 1.98
C ILE A 8 96.76 -9.33 0.95
N GLN A 9 97.98 -9.65 1.40
CA GLN A 9 99.06 -10.06 0.49
C GLN A 9 98.73 -11.38 -0.23
N SER A 10 98.13 -12.35 0.47
CA SER A 10 97.67 -13.60 -0.13
C SER A 10 96.53 -13.38 -1.12
N LEU A 11 95.59 -12.48 -0.84
CA LEU A 11 94.55 -12.07 -1.81
C LEU A 11 95.14 -11.38 -3.05
N ASP A 12 96.12 -10.49 -2.89
CA ASP A 12 96.77 -9.81 -4.01
C ASP A 12 97.65 -10.77 -4.83
N ALA A 13 98.19 -11.82 -4.20
CA ALA A 13 98.87 -12.92 -4.89
C ALA A 13 97.86 -13.77 -5.67
N ALA A 14 96.73 -14.13 -5.05
CA ALA A 14 95.63 -14.85 -5.70
C ALA A 14 95.06 -14.08 -6.89
N GLU A 15 94.89 -12.75 -6.77
CA GLU A 15 94.42 -11.91 -7.87
C GLU A 15 95.40 -11.89 -9.05
N ARG A 16 96.72 -11.79 -8.77
CA ARG A 16 97.76 -11.90 -9.80
C ARG A 16 97.79 -13.28 -10.45
N ALA A 17 97.63 -14.34 -9.67
CA ALA A 17 97.59 -15.71 -10.18
C ALA A 17 96.35 -15.96 -11.06
N VAL A 18 95.17 -15.49 -10.63
CA VAL A 18 93.93 -15.53 -11.42
C VAL A 18 94.08 -14.74 -12.73
N ALA A 19 94.82 -13.64 -12.73
CA ALA A 19 95.11 -12.87 -13.95
C ALA A 19 96.17 -13.53 -14.86
N GLY A 20 97.09 -14.33 -14.31
CA GLY A 20 98.18 -15.00 -15.01
C GLY A 20 97.79 -16.22 -15.85
N ALA A 21 96.52 -16.63 -15.83
CA ALA A 21 95.92 -17.71 -16.61
C ALA A 21 96.45 -19.14 -16.35
N ASP A 22 97.26 -19.38 -15.32
CA ASP A 22 97.55 -20.72 -14.80
C ASP A 22 96.51 -21.10 -13.74
N ARG A 23 95.65 -22.08 -14.07
CA ARG A 23 94.50 -22.45 -13.24
C ARG A 23 94.90 -23.15 -11.94
N ASP A 24 95.98 -23.94 -11.98
CA ASP A 24 96.41 -24.72 -10.82
C ASP A 24 97.11 -23.80 -9.82
N ASP A 25 97.93 -22.87 -10.30
CA ASP A 25 98.56 -21.86 -9.46
C ASP A 25 97.55 -20.86 -8.89
N ALA A 26 96.55 -20.44 -9.69
CA ALA A 26 95.46 -19.58 -9.20
C ALA A 26 94.60 -20.27 -8.13
N ARG A 27 94.36 -21.59 -8.26
CA ARG A 27 93.58 -22.35 -7.26
C ARG A 27 94.34 -22.47 -5.96
N ARG A 28 95.63 -22.82 -6.00
CA ARG A 28 96.48 -22.86 -4.80
C ARG A 28 96.54 -21.50 -4.11
N ALA A 29 96.75 -20.43 -4.87
CA ALA A 29 96.81 -19.08 -4.31
C ALA A 29 95.48 -18.64 -3.66
N LEU A 30 94.32 -19.07 -4.19
CA LEU A 30 93.02 -18.83 -3.57
C LEU A 30 92.79 -19.64 -2.30
N ASP A 31 93.24 -20.90 -2.27
CA ASP A 31 93.16 -21.75 -1.08
C ASP A 31 94.06 -21.19 0.05
N ASP A 32 95.26 -20.72 -0.29
CA ASP A 32 96.17 -20.02 0.64
C ASP A 32 95.53 -18.72 1.16
N ALA A 33 94.90 -17.93 0.28
CA ALA A 33 94.19 -16.71 0.68
C ALA A 33 92.98 -17.01 1.58
N GLU A 34 92.23 -18.08 1.32
CA GLU A 34 91.13 -18.50 2.17
C GLU A 34 91.61 -18.86 3.57
N MET A 35 92.67 -19.67 3.67
CA MET A 35 93.23 -20.08 4.95
C MET A 35 93.67 -18.87 5.79
N GLU A 36 94.34 -17.89 5.18
CA GLU A 36 94.76 -16.66 5.88
C GLU A 36 93.56 -15.80 6.32
N ILE A 37 92.48 -15.77 5.53
CA ILE A 37 91.22 -15.08 5.90
C ILE A 37 90.50 -15.82 7.04
N GLU A 38 90.53 -17.15 7.07
CA GLU A 38 89.95 -17.94 8.16
C GLU A 38 90.71 -17.75 9.47
N LEU A 39 92.05 -17.67 9.41
CA LEU A 39 92.91 -17.43 10.57
C LEU A 39 92.71 -16.03 11.18
N LEU A 40 92.28 -15.04 10.39
CA LEU A 40 91.91 -13.70 10.87
C LEU A 40 90.66 -13.71 11.75
N GLY A 41 89.63 -14.46 11.37
CA GLY A 41 88.34 -14.55 12.07
C GLY A 41 87.57 -13.21 12.17
N GLY A 42 86.36 -13.29 12.71
CA GLY A 42 85.56 -12.11 13.07
C GLY A 42 85.19 -11.19 11.90
N ALA A 43 84.95 -9.90 12.21
CA ALA A 43 84.44 -8.91 11.26
C ALA A 43 85.43 -8.56 10.13
N GLN A 44 86.74 -8.71 10.36
CA GLN A 44 87.77 -8.43 9.35
C GLN A 44 87.78 -9.51 8.26
N ALA A 45 87.59 -10.78 8.61
CA ALA A 45 87.44 -11.86 7.64
C ALA A 45 86.21 -11.66 6.73
N GLU A 46 85.09 -11.21 7.30
CA GLU A 46 83.85 -10.93 6.56
C GLU A 46 84.00 -9.79 5.53
N LEU A 47 84.89 -8.82 5.76
CA LEU A 47 85.18 -7.77 4.78
C LEU A 47 85.97 -8.28 3.57
N LEU A 48 86.77 -9.33 3.75
CA LEU A 48 87.64 -9.89 2.70
C LEU A 48 86.99 -11.04 1.92
N ARG A 49 86.03 -11.75 2.52
CA ARG A 49 85.27 -12.85 1.89
C ARG A 49 84.61 -12.49 0.55
N PRO A 50 83.97 -11.32 0.36
CA PRO A 50 83.42 -10.94 -0.94
C PRO A 50 84.48 -10.87 -2.05
N ARG A 51 85.68 -10.39 -1.72
CA ARG A 51 86.80 -10.29 -2.68
C ARG A 51 87.32 -11.69 -3.05
N LEU A 52 87.50 -12.57 -2.07
CA LEU A 52 87.86 -13.98 -2.30
C LEU A 52 86.81 -14.68 -3.19
N ASN A 53 85.53 -14.50 -2.89
CA ASN A 53 84.43 -15.09 -3.66
C ASN A 53 84.37 -14.58 -5.10
N LEU A 54 84.65 -13.28 -5.32
CA LEU A 54 84.71 -12.71 -6.66
C LEU A 54 85.88 -13.28 -7.48
N LEU A 55 87.04 -13.51 -6.85
CA LEU A 55 88.17 -14.17 -7.51
C LEU A 55 87.89 -15.66 -7.80
N ARG A 56 87.17 -16.37 -6.91
CA ARG A 56 86.67 -17.73 -7.16
C ARG A 56 85.71 -17.79 -8.33
N LEU A 57 84.78 -16.84 -8.41
CA LEU A 57 83.87 -16.68 -9.55
C LEU A 57 84.64 -16.41 -10.84
N ARG A 58 85.67 -15.56 -10.81
CA ARG A 58 86.54 -15.32 -11.96
C ARG A 58 87.33 -16.57 -12.36
N LEU A 59 87.88 -17.33 -11.41
CA LEU A 59 88.58 -18.59 -11.68
C LEU A 59 87.62 -19.68 -12.20
N ALA A 60 86.38 -19.72 -11.71
CA ALA A 60 85.33 -20.59 -12.21
C ALA A 60 84.90 -20.21 -13.63
N GLY A 61 84.92 -18.92 -13.96
CA GLY A 61 84.71 -18.38 -15.31
C GLY A 61 85.91 -18.56 -16.25
N PHE A 62 87.13 -18.67 -15.72
CA PHE A 62 88.32 -19.04 -16.48
C PHE A 62 88.30 -20.52 -16.83
N GLY A 63 87.91 -20.82 -18.08
CA GLY A 63 88.07 -22.15 -18.66
C GLY A 63 86.80 -22.96 -18.88
N LYS A 64 85.65 -22.35 -19.13
CA LYS A 64 84.79 -22.88 -20.21
C LYS A 64 85.23 -22.16 -21.49
N GLN A 65 86.19 -22.74 -22.22
CA GLN A 65 86.25 -22.47 -23.65
C GLN A 65 84.89 -22.90 -24.19
N VAL A 66 83.99 -21.94 -24.38
CA VAL A 66 82.80 -22.19 -25.18
C VAL A 66 83.35 -22.64 -26.53
N ASP A 67 83.03 -23.86 -26.94
CA ASP A 67 83.38 -24.38 -28.25
C ASP A 67 83.07 -23.29 -29.27
N SER A 68 84.10 -22.82 -30.01
CA SER A 68 83.95 -21.65 -30.87
C SER A 68 82.83 -21.85 -31.88
N LYS A 69 82.60 -23.10 -32.29
CA LYS A 69 81.52 -23.49 -33.20
C LYS A 69 80.14 -23.43 -32.53
N ALA A 70 80.03 -23.83 -31.27
CA ALA A 70 78.80 -23.71 -30.49
C ALA A 70 78.46 -22.24 -30.19
N ARG A 71 79.47 -21.42 -29.88
CA ARG A 71 79.32 -19.96 -29.71
C ARG A 71 78.89 -19.27 -30.99
N GLU A 72 79.54 -19.57 -32.11
CA GLU A 72 79.21 -18.98 -33.41
C GLU A 72 77.78 -19.36 -33.86
N GLY A 73 77.36 -20.61 -33.62
CA GLY A 73 75.98 -21.07 -33.84
C GLY A 73 74.95 -20.36 -32.96
N ALA A 74 75.26 -20.14 -31.68
CA ALA A 74 74.41 -19.40 -30.74
C ALA A 74 74.29 -17.91 -31.13
N LEU A 75 75.42 -17.26 -31.45
CA LEU A 75 75.47 -15.87 -31.94
C LEU A 75 74.59 -15.71 -33.18
N SER A 76 74.81 -16.54 -34.21
CA SER A 76 74.06 -16.49 -35.47
C SER A 76 72.56 -16.70 -35.26
N SER A 77 72.18 -17.57 -34.32
CA SER A 77 70.78 -17.90 -34.05
C SER A 77 70.04 -16.82 -33.27
N VAL A 78 70.72 -16.14 -32.33
CA VAL A 78 70.19 -14.96 -31.63
C VAL A 78 70.10 -13.77 -32.60
N GLU A 79 71.15 -13.52 -33.39
CA GLU A 79 71.17 -12.46 -34.40
C GLU A 79 70.05 -12.60 -35.41
N ARG A 80 69.79 -13.83 -35.89
CA ARG A 80 68.67 -14.08 -36.81
C ARG A 80 67.31 -13.71 -36.20
N ARG A 81 67.08 -14.01 -34.92
CA ARG A 81 65.81 -13.66 -34.24
C ARG A 81 65.69 -12.15 -34.02
N ILE A 82 66.78 -11.50 -33.64
CA ILE A 82 66.86 -10.03 -33.56
C ILE A 82 66.60 -9.41 -34.94
N GLU A 83 67.12 -9.99 -36.02
CA GLU A 83 66.91 -9.49 -37.38
C GLU A 83 65.48 -9.71 -37.87
N ASN A 84 64.82 -10.82 -37.49
CA ASN A 84 63.40 -11.02 -37.73
C ASN A 84 62.55 -9.96 -37.02
N ALA A 85 62.81 -9.69 -35.74
CA ALA A 85 62.13 -8.62 -35.00
C ALA A 85 62.37 -7.24 -35.64
N LYS A 86 63.62 -6.95 -36.05
CA LYS A 86 63.96 -5.73 -36.81
C LYS A 86 63.19 -5.63 -38.11
N HIS A 87 63.06 -6.72 -38.86
CA HIS A 87 62.35 -6.72 -40.14
C HIS A 87 60.88 -6.37 -39.96
N ARG A 88 60.19 -6.96 -38.97
CA ARG A 88 58.79 -6.61 -38.65
C ARG A 88 58.63 -5.16 -38.22
N ILE A 89 59.50 -4.68 -37.31
CA ILE A 89 59.50 -3.29 -36.85
C ILE A 89 59.76 -2.31 -37.99
N LYS A 90 60.75 -2.58 -38.86
CA LYS A 90 61.01 -1.77 -40.07
C LYS A 90 59.85 -1.81 -41.07
N GLY A 91 59.12 -2.93 -41.12
CA GLY A 91 57.87 -3.07 -41.88
C GLY A 91 56.69 -2.33 -41.28
N GLY A 92 56.87 -1.63 -40.15
CA GLY A 92 55.86 -0.81 -39.50
C GLY A 92 54.99 -1.55 -38.49
N GLN A 93 55.29 -2.83 -38.19
CA GLN A 93 54.50 -3.66 -37.29
C GLN A 93 55.17 -3.81 -35.92
N PRO A 94 54.39 -3.84 -34.81
CA PRO A 94 54.93 -4.24 -33.53
C PRO A 94 55.36 -5.72 -33.57
N ALA A 95 56.41 -6.05 -32.82
CA ALA A 95 57.00 -7.38 -32.75
C ALA A 95 57.23 -7.85 -31.28
N PRO A 96 56.26 -7.71 -30.37
CA PRO A 96 56.46 -8.07 -28.96
C PRO A 96 56.80 -9.55 -28.78
N ASP A 97 56.17 -10.43 -29.56
CA ASP A 97 56.39 -11.88 -29.51
C ASP A 97 57.78 -12.27 -30.00
N ASP A 98 58.26 -11.70 -31.12
CA ASP A 98 59.61 -11.99 -31.63
C ASP A 98 60.70 -11.47 -30.68
N LEU A 99 60.43 -10.37 -29.99
CA LEU A 99 61.33 -9.79 -28.98
C LEU A 99 61.32 -10.56 -27.67
N ALA A 100 60.21 -11.23 -27.32
CA ALA A 100 60.14 -12.17 -26.21
C ALA A 100 60.86 -13.47 -26.56
N GLU A 101 60.59 -14.04 -27.73
CA GLU A 101 61.24 -15.26 -28.22
C GLU A 101 62.77 -15.07 -28.31
N ALA A 102 63.24 -13.92 -28.78
CA ALA A 102 64.67 -13.62 -28.82
C ALA A 102 65.31 -13.54 -27.42
N ASP A 103 64.59 -13.01 -26.43
CA ASP A 103 65.07 -12.90 -25.04
C ASP A 103 65.08 -14.27 -24.33
N ASP A 104 64.02 -15.06 -24.51
CA ASP A 104 63.93 -16.43 -24.02
C ASP A 104 65.04 -17.30 -24.62
N TYR A 105 65.30 -17.14 -25.91
CA TYR A 105 66.35 -17.89 -26.59
C TYR A 105 67.76 -17.50 -26.10
N ILE A 106 68.00 -16.23 -25.73
CA ILE A 106 69.27 -15.81 -25.09
C ILE A 106 69.47 -16.54 -23.75
N VAL A 107 68.39 -16.78 -22.99
CA VAL A 107 68.43 -17.55 -21.75
C VAL A 107 68.69 -19.02 -22.03
N GLU A 108 68.02 -19.60 -23.03
CA GLU A 108 68.18 -21.01 -23.45
C GLU A 108 69.63 -21.33 -23.84
N VAL A 109 70.27 -20.45 -24.61
CA VAL A 109 71.66 -20.66 -25.09
C VAL A 109 72.71 -19.99 -24.20
N ALA A 110 72.36 -19.58 -22.97
CA ALA A 110 73.21 -18.75 -22.12
C ALA A 110 74.57 -19.39 -21.79
N GLU A 111 74.68 -20.71 -21.77
CA GLU A 111 75.96 -21.40 -21.56
C GLU A 111 76.94 -21.29 -22.74
N ASN A 112 76.41 -20.98 -23.93
CA ASN A 112 77.17 -20.84 -25.18
C ASN A 112 77.50 -19.37 -25.52
N LEU A 113 77.16 -18.42 -24.64
CA LEU A 113 77.38 -16.99 -24.84
C LEU A 113 78.26 -16.42 -23.73
N THR A 114 79.13 -15.48 -24.09
CA THR A 114 79.85 -14.68 -23.08
C THR A 114 78.88 -13.69 -22.44
N ASP A 115 79.23 -13.19 -21.25
CA ASP A 115 78.40 -12.16 -20.58
C ASP A 115 78.36 -10.85 -21.38
N GLN A 116 79.41 -10.57 -22.15
CA GLN A 116 79.45 -9.44 -23.08
C GLN A 116 78.44 -9.63 -24.23
N ASP A 117 78.36 -10.83 -24.81
CA ASP A 117 77.39 -11.16 -25.88
C ASP A 117 75.95 -10.98 -25.36
N LYS A 118 75.64 -11.52 -24.17
CA LYS A 118 74.31 -11.38 -23.54
C LYS A 118 73.96 -9.92 -23.28
N ALA A 119 74.90 -9.13 -22.75
CA ALA A 119 74.69 -7.72 -22.45
C ALA A 119 74.50 -6.87 -23.73
N GLU A 120 75.15 -7.24 -24.83
CA GLU A 120 74.97 -6.58 -26.12
C GLU A 120 73.60 -6.91 -26.73
N PHE A 121 73.21 -8.19 -26.77
CA PHE A 121 71.89 -8.59 -27.29
C PHE A 121 70.74 -7.99 -26.48
N ARG A 122 70.82 -7.97 -25.15
CA ARG A 122 69.81 -7.31 -24.31
C ARG A 122 69.71 -5.81 -24.57
N ARG A 123 70.84 -5.14 -24.85
CA ARG A 123 70.83 -3.72 -25.26
C ARG A 123 70.13 -3.53 -26.61
N GLN A 124 70.39 -4.40 -27.59
CA GLN A 124 69.71 -4.37 -28.88
C GLN A 124 68.20 -4.63 -28.74
N LEU A 125 67.81 -5.65 -27.98
CA LEU A 125 66.40 -5.96 -27.71
C LEU A 125 65.71 -4.80 -26.99
N ALA A 126 66.37 -4.12 -26.04
CA ALA A 126 65.79 -2.95 -25.37
C ALA A 126 65.49 -1.79 -26.34
N VAL A 127 66.35 -1.55 -27.34
CA VAL A 127 66.09 -0.54 -28.38
C VAL A 127 64.91 -0.97 -29.26
N LEU A 128 64.88 -2.23 -29.67
CA LEU A 128 63.80 -2.75 -30.51
C LEU A 128 62.46 -2.80 -29.80
N ARG A 129 62.43 -3.12 -28.49
CA ARG A 129 61.23 -3.02 -27.64
C ARG A 129 60.67 -1.61 -27.68
N LYS A 130 61.49 -0.58 -27.43
CA LYS A 130 61.04 0.82 -27.55
C LYS A 130 60.48 1.18 -28.91
N MET A 131 61.06 0.65 -29.99
CA MET A 131 60.55 0.89 -31.35
C MET A 131 59.22 0.15 -31.58
N SER A 132 59.13 -1.12 -31.18
CA SER A 132 57.92 -1.94 -31.25
C SER A 132 56.78 -1.31 -30.45
N ASP A 133 57.04 -0.88 -29.22
CA ASP A 133 56.07 -0.22 -28.34
C ASP A 133 55.56 1.08 -28.98
N ARG A 134 56.44 1.84 -29.63
CA ARG A 134 56.05 3.06 -30.37
C ARG A 134 55.15 2.74 -31.57
N HIS A 135 55.42 1.65 -32.30
CA HIS A 135 54.55 1.21 -33.39
C HIS A 135 53.18 0.77 -32.86
N ALA A 136 53.13 -0.07 -31.81
CA ALA A 136 51.90 -0.48 -31.16
C ALA A 136 51.08 0.74 -30.67
N ALA A 137 51.74 1.70 -30.02
CA ALA A 137 51.09 2.94 -29.58
C ALA A 137 50.52 3.77 -30.75
N THR A 138 51.21 3.78 -31.90
CA THR A 138 50.74 4.46 -33.11
C THR A 138 49.53 3.75 -33.73
N GLU A 139 49.55 2.42 -33.80
CA GLU A 139 48.42 1.63 -34.28
C GLU A 139 47.18 1.82 -33.39
N ALA A 140 47.37 1.77 -32.06
CA ALA A 140 46.31 2.00 -31.09
C ALA A 140 45.72 3.42 -31.18
N LEU A 141 46.55 4.45 -31.38
CA LEU A 141 46.09 5.81 -31.63
C LEU A 141 45.26 5.91 -32.92
N ASN A 142 45.68 5.25 -34.00
CA ASN A 142 44.94 5.25 -35.26
C ASN A 142 43.61 4.50 -35.15
N GLU A 143 43.56 3.39 -34.41
CA GLU A 143 42.30 2.69 -34.12
C GLU A 143 41.34 3.60 -33.33
N ALA A 144 41.84 4.30 -32.29
CA ALA A 144 41.05 5.25 -31.52
C ALA A 144 40.48 6.36 -32.44
N LYS A 145 41.30 6.92 -33.33
CA LYS A 145 40.87 7.93 -34.31
C LYS A 145 39.78 7.42 -35.24
N ASN A 146 39.96 6.24 -35.82
CA ASN A 146 38.97 5.65 -36.73
C ASN A 146 37.63 5.38 -36.02
N ALA A 147 37.69 4.96 -34.75
CA ALA A 147 36.49 4.73 -33.94
C ALA A 147 35.75 6.03 -33.55
N MET A 148 36.40 7.20 -33.59
CA MET A 148 35.75 8.48 -33.25
C MET A 148 34.66 8.90 -34.24
N ASP A 149 34.78 8.56 -35.52
CA ASP A 149 33.75 8.89 -36.50
C ASP A 149 32.49 8.05 -36.30
N GLU A 150 32.66 6.77 -35.91
CA GLU A 150 31.56 5.93 -35.44
C GLU A 150 30.93 6.50 -34.16
N PHE A 151 31.75 6.94 -33.19
CA PHE A 151 31.26 7.56 -31.95
C PHE A 151 30.40 8.78 -32.22
N ARG A 152 30.87 9.70 -33.07
CA ARG A 152 30.13 10.92 -33.41
C ARG A 152 28.80 10.61 -34.11
N THR A 153 28.79 9.60 -34.98
CA THR A 153 27.58 9.13 -35.67
C THR A 153 26.58 8.56 -34.66
N TYR A 154 27.00 7.59 -33.83
CA TYR A 154 26.14 7.01 -32.81
C TYR A 154 25.68 8.02 -31.76
N LEU A 155 26.52 8.99 -31.38
CA LEU A 155 26.14 10.05 -30.45
C LEU A 155 25.04 10.93 -31.04
N LYS A 156 25.19 11.36 -32.30
CA LYS A 156 24.17 12.14 -33.00
C LYS A 156 22.85 11.38 -33.08
N ASP A 157 22.89 10.12 -33.48
CA ASP A 157 21.69 9.28 -33.58
C ASP A 157 21.04 9.06 -32.21
N ALA A 158 21.84 8.80 -31.17
CA ALA A 158 21.36 8.67 -29.81
C ALA A 158 20.69 9.96 -29.30
N MET A 159 21.22 11.14 -29.65
CA MET A 159 20.59 12.43 -29.34
C MET A 159 19.25 12.59 -30.03
N LEU A 160 19.10 12.18 -31.31
CA LEU A 160 17.81 12.21 -32.01
C LEU A 160 16.75 11.32 -31.34
N VAL A 161 17.16 10.18 -30.77
CA VAL A 161 16.26 9.34 -29.97
C VAL A 161 15.75 10.09 -28.74
N THR A 162 16.63 10.81 -28.02
CA THR A 162 16.20 11.61 -26.85
C THR A 162 15.26 12.77 -27.20
N GLU A 163 15.19 13.17 -28.47
CA GLU A 163 14.29 14.20 -28.99
C GLU A 163 12.96 13.63 -29.54
N GLY A 164 12.71 12.32 -29.42
CA GLY A 164 11.45 11.69 -29.85
C GLY A 164 11.28 11.53 -31.37
N ARG A 165 12.36 11.65 -32.16
CA ARG A 165 12.30 11.69 -33.64
C ARG A 165 12.42 10.33 -34.35
N SER A 166 11.65 9.32 -33.92
CA SER A 166 11.34 8.04 -34.62
C SER A 166 12.15 6.77 -34.23
N PRO A 167 11.53 5.56 -34.36
CA PRO A 167 11.95 4.31 -33.73
C PRO A 167 12.53 3.29 -34.73
N GLY A 168 13.37 2.40 -34.20
CA GLY A 168 13.80 1.18 -34.86
C GLY A 168 14.56 0.32 -33.87
N ASP A 169 15.57 0.90 -33.23
CA ASP A 169 16.43 0.18 -32.29
C ASP A 169 17.17 1.13 -31.33
N SER A 170 16.44 1.91 -30.52
CA SER A 170 17.06 2.81 -29.53
C SER A 170 18.03 2.08 -28.59
N ARG A 171 17.73 0.83 -28.23
CA ARG A 171 18.64 -0.04 -27.46
C ARG A 171 19.93 -0.35 -28.21
N PHE A 172 19.87 -0.61 -29.52
CA PHE A 172 21.05 -0.89 -30.33
C PHE A 172 21.94 0.34 -30.46
N ILE A 173 21.35 1.53 -30.70
CA ILE A 173 22.08 2.79 -30.83
C ILE A 173 22.81 3.12 -29.52
N VAL A 174 22.13 3.02 -28.38
CA VAL A 174 22.73 3.27 -27.06
C VAL A 174 23.81 2.21 -26.73
N SER A 175 23.54 0.94 -27.02
CA SER A 175 24.52 -0.14 -26.82
C SER A 175 25.77 0.07 -27.66
N ASN A 176 25.63 0.45 -28.93
CA ASN A 176 26.76 0.71 -29.82
C ASN A 176 27.56 1.94 -29.37
N LEU A 177 26.90 3.00 -28.91
CA LEU A 177 27.56 4.17 -28.34
C LEU A 177 28.44 3.78 -27.12
N HIS A 178 27.92 2.93 -26.23
CA HIS A 178 28.70 2.39 -25.12
C HIS A 178 29.84 1.47 -25.57
N HIS A 179 29.61 0.64 -26.59
CA HIS A 179 30.63 -0.27 -27.12
C HIS A 179 31.80 0.50 -27.75
N VAL A 180 31.50 1.45 -28.62
CA VAL A 180 32.51 2.26 -29.33
C VAL A 180 33.25 3.19 -28.37
N SER A 181 32.58 3.80 -27.39
CA SER A 181 33.26 4.58 -26.34
C SER A 181 34.21 3.70 -25.51
N GLY A 182 33.82 2.47 -25.21
CA GLY A 182 34.69 1.48 -24.57
C GLY A 182 35.91 1.11 -25.42
N ARG A 183 35.73 0.94 -26.74
CA ARG A 183 36.83 0.66 -27.69
C ARG A 183 37.83 1.82 -27.73
N ILE A 184 37.35 3.06 -27.90
CA ILE A 184 38.22 4.25 -27.92
C ILE A 184 39.03 4.38 -26.63
N ARG A 185 38.40 4.19 -25.45
CA ARG A 185 39.11 4.27 -24.17
C ARG A 185 40.21 3.21 -24.03
N ARG A 186 40.00 1.99 -24.53
CA ARG A 186 41.03 0.94 -24.52
C ARG A 186 42.19 1.28 -25.44
N SER A 187 41.92 1.57 -26.72
CA SER A 187 42.98 1.90 -27.68
C SER A 187 43.74 3.18 -27.30
N ALA A 188 43.06 4.18 -26.70
CA ALA A 188 43.72 5.38 -26.18
C ALA A 188 44.63 5.10 -24.96
N ALA A 189 44.27 4.15 -24.10
CA ALA A 189 45.12 3.72 -22.99
C ALA A 189 46.37 2.98 -23.50
N GLU A 190 46.21 2.14 -24.52
CA GLU A 190 47.30 1.41 -25.18
C GLU A 190 48.26 2.34 -25.96
N ALA A 191 47.82 3.54 -26.35
CA ALA A 191 48.66 4.58 -26.95
C ALA A 191 49.66 5.25 -25.98
N GLY A 192 49.63 4.92 -24.68
CA GLY A 192 50.76 5.18 -23.78
C GLY A 192 51.00 6.66 -23.41
N GLY A 193 49.96 7.37 -22.97
CA GLY A 193 50.08 8.76 -22.47
C GLY A 193 50.19 9.83 -23.55
N ASP A 194 49.90 9.46 -24.80
CA ASP A 194 49.81 10.40 -25.92
C ASP A 194 48.74 11.48 -25.69
N ALA A 195 49.09 12.74 -25.96
CA ALA A 195 48.23 13.89 -25.70
C ALA A 195 46.99 13.91 -26.61
N GLU A 196 47.11 13.41 -27.83
CA GLU A 196 46.00 13.28 -28.77
C GLU A 196 45.05 12.17 -28.31
N ALA A 197 45.57 11.02 -27.88
CA ALA A 197 44.77 9.95 -27.27
C ALA A 197 43.97 10.45 -26.06
N ALA A 198 44.59 11.24 -25.18
CA ALA A 198 43.92 11.86 -24.04
C ALA A 198 42.80 12.83 -24.46
N SER A 199 43.00 13.58 -25.57
CA SER A 199 41.99 14.47 -26.12
C SER A 199 40.76 13.70 -26.63
N LEU A 200 40.97 12.56 -27.29
CA LEU A 200 39.87 11.71 -27.78
C LEU A 200 39.01 11.17 -26.63
N VAL A 201 39.65 10.67 -25.56
CA VAL A 201 38.93 10.21 -24.36
C VAL A 201 38.09 11.33 -23.75
N LYS A 202 38.63 12.55 -23.69
CA LYS A 202 37.92 13.72 -23.17
C LYS A 202 36.70 14.08 -24.04
N GLU A 203 36.80 13.97 -25.36
CA GLU A 203 35.67 14.16 -26.28
C GLU A 203 34.59 13.09 -26.04
N VAL A 204 34.98 11.82 -25.89
CA VAL A 204 34.06 10.73 -25.56
C VAL A 204 33.34 10.98 -24.24
N ASP A 205 34.07 11.33 -23.18
CA ASP A 205 33.48 11.58 -21.86
C ASP A 205 32.51 12.77 -21.88
N SER A 206 32.86 13.84 -22.60
CA SER A 206 31.98 15.00 -22.79
C SER A 206 30.72 14.63 -23.58
N GLY A 207 30.86 13.84 -24.64
CA GLY A 207 29.73 13.35 -25.44
C GLY A 207 28.80 12.45 -24.64
N MET A 208 29.36 11.48 -23.91
CA MET A 208 28.59 10.57 -23.06
C MET A 208 27.88 11.29 -21.91
N LYS A 209 28.52 12.31 -21.32
CA LYS A 209 27.88 13.17 -20.31
C LYS A 209 26.69 13.92 -20.91
N THR A 210 26.88 14.56 -22.06
CA THR A 210 25.83 15.31 -22.77
C THR A 210 24.64 14.40 -23.12
N PHE A 211 24.92 13.20 -23.63
CA PHE A 211 23.91 12.19 -23.90
C PHE A 211 23.18 11.75 -22.63
N GLY A 212 23.90 11.45 -21.54
CA GLY A 212 23.30 11.04 -20.27
C GLY A 212 22.35 12.09 -19.70
N GLU A 213 22.73 13.37 -19.77
CA GLU A 213 21.86 14.49 -19.36
C GLU A 213 20.64 14.64 -20.27
N ALA A 214 20.79 14.50 -21.59
CA ALA A 214 19.69 14.56 -22.54
C ALA A 214 18.72 13.39 -22.35
N TYR A 215 19.23 12.19 -22.15
CA TYR A 215 18.45 10.98 -21.89
C TYR A 215 17.66 11.10 -20.58
N ALA A 216 18.29 11.58 -19.50
CA ALA A 216 17.60 11.83 -18.23
C ALA A 216 16.48 12.86 -18.37
N ARG A 217 16.70 13.96 -19.11
CA ARG A 217 15.66 14.96 -19.39
C ARG A 217 14.51 14.38 -20.21
N SER A 218 14.82 13.60 -21.24
CA SER A 218 13.82 12.94 -22.09
C SER A 218 12.95 11.96 -21.30
N ARG A 219 13.57 11.11 -20.48
CA ARG A 219 12.85 10.18 -19.60
C ARG A 219 11.97 10.89 -18.58
N LEU A 220 12.45 11.99 -18.01
CA LEU A 220 11.64 12.81 -17.11
C LEU A 220 10.43 13.43 -17.84
N ALA A 221 10.61 13.89 -19.08
CA ALA A 221 9.52 14.45 -19.88
C ALA A 221 8.46 13.38 -20.23
N GLU A 222 8.87 12.18 -20.64
CA GLU A 222 7.97 11.04 -20.88
C GLU A 222 7.16 10.70 -19.62
N LEU A 223 7.86 10.60 -18.48
CA LEU A 223 7.23 10.28 -17.19
C LEU A 223 6.23 11.36 -16.76
N LEU A 224 6.62 12.64 -16.90
CA LEU A 224 5.74 13.77 -16.59
C LEU A 224 4.52 13.78 -17.51
N GLU A 225 4.68 13.47 -18.80
CA GLU A 225 3.57 13.40 -19.75
C GLU A 225 2.58 12.29 -19.36
N ASP A 226 3.06 11.10 -19.00
CA ASP A 226 2.23 9.98 -18.56
C ASP A 226 1.44 10.33 -17.28
N ILE A 227 2.12 10.90 -16.29
CA ILE A 227 1.51 11.37 -15.03
C ILE A 227 0.48 12.47 -15.31
N THR A 228 0.80 13.42 -16.20
CA THR A 228 -0.11 14.51 -16.58
C THR A 228 -1.33 13.97 -17.32
N ARG A 229 -1.16 12.99 -18.22
CA ARG A 229 -2.26 12.34 -18.93
C ARG A 229 -3.19 11.60 -17.96
N SER A 230 -2.61 10.88 -17.00
CA SER A 230 -3.35 10.24 -15.92
C SER A 230 -4.12 11.25 -15.07
N ARG A 231 -3.48 12.38 -14.71
CA ARG A 231 -4.13 13.48 -14.00
C ARG A 231 -5.31 14.07 -14.78
N THR A 232 -5.15 14.33 -16.08
CA THR A 232 -6.23 14.81 -16.95
C THR A 232 -7.40 13.82 -17.01
N SER A 233 -7.11 12.50 -17.03
CA SER A 233 -8.16 11.48 -16.97
C SER A 233 -8.91 11.53 -15.64
N LEU A 234 -8.20 11.69 -14.52
CA LEU A 234 -8.81 11.90 -13.21
C LEU A 234 -9.70 13.15 -13.20
N ASP A 235 -9.21 14.28 -13.71
CA ASP A 235 -9.98 15.53 -13.77
C ASP A 235 -11.28 15.38 -14.55
N HIS A 236 -11.27 14.65 -15.66
CA HIS A 236 -12.48 14.38 -16.43
C HIS A 236 -13.45 13.45 -15.68
N GLN A 237 -12.94 12.44 -14.95
CA GLN A 237 -13.79 11.51 -14.20
C GLN A 237 -14.48 12.12 -12.99
N ILE A 238 -14.01 13.27 -12.52
CA ILE A 238 -14.52 13.94 -11.32
C ILE A 238 -15.14 15.29 -11.64
N GLU A 239 -15.16 15.73 -12.90
CA GLU A 239 -15.54 17.11 -13.28
C GLU A 239 -16.86 17.57 -12.64
N ASP A 240 -17.83 16.65 -12.57
CA ASP A 240 -19.18 16.87 -12.04
C ASP A 240 -19.23 17.28 -10.55
N TRP A 241 -18.18 17.02 -9.75
CA TRP A 241 -18.16 17.43 -8.33
C TRP A 241 -18.24 18.95 -8.15
N LYS A 242 -17.76 19.72 -9.13
CA LYS A 242 -17.72 21.19 -9.07
C LYS A 242 -19.10 21.82 -9.14
N ASP A 243 -20.00 21.19 -9.90
CA ASP A 243 -21.37 21.68 -10.12
C ASP A 243 -22.35 21.12 -9.08
N GLU A 244 -21.96 20.07 -8.37
CA GLU A 244 -22.71 19.55 -7.24
C GLU A 244 -22.88 20.62 -6.15
N THR A 245 -24.08 20.78 -5.62
CA THR A 245 -24.38 21.75 -4.56
C THR A 245 -24.42 21.06 -3.20
N ASP A 246 -23.95 21.73 -2.17
CA ASP A 246 -24.02 21.30 -0.77
C ASP A 246 -25.42 21.58 -0.18
N SER A 247 -26.49 21.10 -0.82
CA SER A 247 -27.87 21.52 -0.53
C SER A 247 -28.68 20.59 0.37
N MET A 248 -28.20 19.38 0.67
CA MET A 248 -28.97 18.42 1.49
C MET A 248 -29.38 19.01 2.84
N THR A 249 -30.68 19.02 3.08
CA THR A 249 -31.29 19.38 4.36
C THR A 249 -31.64 18.13 5.16
N LEU A 250 -31.82 18.29 6.47
CA LEU A 250 -32.30 17.21 7.34
C LEU A 250 -33.67 16.68 6.86
N ALA A 251 -34.56 17.56 6.42
CA ALA A 251 -35.89 17.17 5.94
C ALA A 251 -35.80 16.24 4.72
N GLU A 252 -34.92 16.54 3.76
CA GLU A 252 -34.71 15.71 2.58
C GLU A 252 -34.05 14.36 2.94
N MET A 253 -33.07 14.38 3.84
CA MET A 253 -32.41 13.18 4.36
C MET A 253 -33.42 12.24 5.05
N LEU A 254 -34.33 12.80 5.85
CA LEU A 254 -35.38 12.05 6.55
C LEU A 254 -36.54 11.63 5.63
N ALA A 255 -36.77 12.29 4.50
CA ALA A 255 -37.85 11.94 3.58
C ALA A 255 -37.47 10.80 2.61
N GLY A 256 -36.20 10.69 2.20
CA GLY A 256 -35.80 9.75 1.15
C GLY A 256 -35.43 8.34 1.63
N ALA A 257 -35.61 7.33 0.77
CA ALA A 257 -34.96 6.03 0.85
C ALA A 257 -33.57 6.14 0.22
N VAL A 258 -32.68 6.90 0.85
CA VAL A 258 -31.43 7.33 0.23
C VAL A 258 -30.32 6.30 0.54
N ASP A 259 -29.75 5.69 -0.50
CA ASP A 259 -28.62 4.77 -0.36
C ASP A 259 -27.40 5.50 0.22
N GLY A 260 -26.64 4.81 1.07
CA GLY A 260 -25.79 5.44 2.10
C GLY A 260 -24.74 6.49 1.71
N HIS A 261 -24.42 6.69 0.43
CA HIS A 261 -23.50 7.75 -0.04
C HIS A 261 -24.22 9.02 -0.51
N GLN A 262 -25.52 8.93 -0.80
CA GLN A 262 -26.36 10.07 -1.17
C GLN A 262 -26.90 10.82 0.06
N GLN A 263 -26.61 10.36 1.28
CA GLN A 263 -27.15 10.90 2.54
C GLN A 263 -26.61 12.29 2.92
N LEU A 264 -25.47 12.72 2.36
CA LEU A 264 -25.04 14.13 2.42
C LEU A 264 -25.50 14.94 1.19
N GLY A 265 -26.18 14.32 0.22
CA GLY A 265 -26.51 14.93 -1.07
C GLY A 265 -25.29 15.29 -1.91
N MET A 266 -24.17 14.63 -1.67
CA MET A 266 -22.88 14.90 -2.33
C MET A 266 -22.22 13.65 -2.95
N PRO A 267 -22.95 12.84 -3.76
CA PRO A 267 -22.40 11.63 -4.37
C PRO A 267 -21.18 11.87 -5.26
N GLU A 268 -21.12 12.97 -6.03
CA GLU A 268 -20.02 13.26 -6.95
C GLU A 268 -18.77 13.71 -6.20
N THR A 269 -18.93 14.54 -5.16
CA THR A 269 -17.82 14.91 -4.26
C THR A 269 -17.26 13.66 -3.57
N TRP A 270 -18.10 12.74 -3.10
CA TRP A 270 -17.64 11.49 -2.49
C TRP A 270 -16.91 10.58 -3.50
N SER A 271 -17.47 10.41 -4.70
CA SER A 271 -16.83 9.70 -5.81
C SER A 271 -15.45 10.30 -6.13
N ALA A 272 -15.34 11.62 -6.16
CA ALA A 272 -14.08 12.33 -6.39
C ALA A 272 -13.05 12.09 -5.27
N VAL A 273 -13.46 11.99 -4.00
CA VAL A 273 -12.57 11.58 -2.90
C VAL A 273 -12.01 10.17 -3.14
N LEU A 274 -12.86 9.22 -3.55
CA LEU A 274 -12.43 7.83 -3.80
C LEU A 274 -11.48 7.74 -4.99
N ARG A 275 -11.80 8.41 -6.10
CA ARG A 275 -10.96 8.39 -7.32
C ARG A 275 -9.63 9.08 -7.12
N SER A 276 -9.60 10.21 -6.40
CA SER A 276 -8.34 10.86 -6.04
C SER A 276 -7.50 10.01 -5.08
N ALA A 277 -8.13 9.27 -4.15
CA ALA A 277 -7.44 8.31 -3.29
C ALA A 277 -6.80 7.17 -4.09
N ASP A 278 -7.56 6.56 -5.00
CA ASP A 278 -7.06 5.51 -5.88
C ASP A 278 -5.93 6.00 -6.79
N TRP A 279 -6.04 7.22 -7.32
CA TRP A 279 -4.96 7.82 -8.09
C TRP A 279 -3.68 7.99 -7.27
N LEU A 280 -3.78 8.51 -6.04
CA LEU A 280 -2.63 8.68 -5.14
C LEU A 280 -2.02 7.32 -4.76
N GLU A 281 -2.85 6.31 -4.49
CA GLU A 281 -2.38 4.96 -4.19
C GLU A 281 -1.67 4.33 -5.40
N ASN A 282 -2.22 4.47 -6.61
CA ASN A 282 -1.59 4.01 -7.84
C ASN A 282 -0.28 4.74 -8.11
N PHE A 283 -0.20 6.04 -7.81
CA PHE A 283 1.03 6.82 -7.90
C PHE A 283 2.11 6.25 -6.97
N GLU A 284 1.75 5.90 -5.73
CA GLU A 284 2.68 5.37 -4.73
C GLU A 284 3.12 3.92 -5.03
N LYS A 285 2.32 3.16 -5.78
CA LYS A 285 2.65 1.78 -6.18
C LYS A 285 3.43 1.68 -7.49
N ASN A 286 3.32 2.67 -8.39
CA ASN A 286 4.03 2.65 -9.67
C ASN A 286 5.52 3.00 -9.48
N GLN A 287 6.41 2.02 -9.68
CA GLN A 287 7.84 2.20 -9.45
C GLN A 287 8.49 3.30 -10.28
N ASP A 288 8.07 3.48 -11.54
CA ASP A 288 8.64 4.51 -12.42
C ASP A 288 8.25 5.90 -11.92
N TRP A 289 7.01 6.07 -11.47
CA TRP A 289 6.51 7.34 -10.92
C TRP A 289 7.16 7.65 -9.57
N VAL A 290 7.36 6.64 -8.72
CA VAL A 290 8.06 6.79 -7.43
C VAL A 290 9.51 7.24 -7.63
N GLN A 291 10.23 6.70 -8.61
CA GLN A 291 11.60 7.14 -8.93
C GLN A 291 11.64 8.62 -9.37
N GLY A 292 10.59 9.11 -10.03
CA GLY A 292 10.45 10.51 -10.45
C GLY A 292 9.90 11.45 -9.38
N ARG A 293 9.36 10.95 -8.26
CA ARG A 293 8.60 11.75 -7.28
C ARG A 293 9.37 12.94 -6.69
N SER A 294 10.70 12.85 -6.56
CA SER A 294 11.52 13.96 -6.05
C SER A 294 11.74 15.08 -7.07
N GLN A 295 11.38 14.87 -8.33
CA GLN A 295 11.50 15.89 -9.37
C GLN A 295 10.36 16.88 -9.23
N LYS A 296 10.71 18.18 -9.16
CA LYS A 296 9.78 19.29 -8.92
C LYS A 296 8.47 19.20 -9.74
N PRO A 297 8.47 19.06 -11.08
CA PRO A 297 7.23 19.05 -11.85
C PRO A 297 6.32 17.85 -11.53
N ILE A 298 6.89 16.69 -11.20
CA ILE A 298 6.12 15.51 -10.79
C ILE A 298 5.56 15.70 -9.38
N ALA A 299 6.37 16.23 -8.46
CA ALA A 299 5.96 16.55 -7.10
C ALA A 299 4.78 17.55 -7.08
N GLU A 300 4.80 18.54 -7.97
CA GLU A 300 3.71 19.52 -8.13
C GLU A 300 2.40 18.85 -8.55
N VAL A 301 2.42 17.88 -9.49
CA VAL A 301 1.21 17.14 -9.87
C VAL A 301 0.69 16.31 -8.70
N TYR A 302 1.56 15.58 -8.00
CA TYR A 302 1.17 14.79 -6.83
C TYR A 302 0.52 15.66 -5.73
N GLU A 303 1.15 16.77 -5.36
CA GLU A 303 0.61 17.68 -4.35
C GLU A 303 -0.70 18.35 -4.80
N SER A 304 -0.89 18.58 -6.10
CA SER A 304 -2.16 19.10 -6.62
C SER A 304 -3.33 18.13 -6.38
N VAL A 305 -3.12 16.82 -6.60
CA VAL A 305 -4.15 15.80 -6.35
C VAL A 305 -4.39 15.63 -4.85
N ARG A 306 -3.34 15.68 -4.03
CA ARG A 306 -3.46 15.62 -2.57
C ARG A 306 -4.25 16.80 -2.02
N THR A 307 -4.00 17.99 -2.52
CA THR A 307 -4.73 19.22 -2.15
C THR A 307 -6.20 19.08 -2.53
N LEU A 308 -6.49 18.67 -3.77
CA LEU A 308 -7.85 18.42 -4.24
C LEU A 308 -8.59 17.41 -3.35
N GLN A 309 -7.96 16.29 -3.01
CA GLN A 309 -8.56 15.29 -2.11
C GLN A 309 -8.93 15.89 -0.75
N ASN A 310 -8.04 16.70 -0.16
CA ASN A 310 -8.30 17.36 1.11
C ASN A 310 -9.45 18.37 1.01
N ASP A 311 -9.52 19.15 -0.07
CA ASP A 311 -10.59 20.11 -0.29
C ASP A 311 -11.95 19.41 -0.43
N LEU A 312 -12.01 18.31 -1.19
CA LEU A 312 -13.21 17.48 -1.32
C LEU A 312 -13.66 16.89 0.03
N ARG A 313 -12.72 16.40 0.85
CA ARG A 313 -13.01 15.91 2.20
C ARG A 313 -13.53 17.01 3.12
N ASN A 314 -12.87 18.16 3.12
CA ASN A 314 -13.30 19.33 3.90
C ASN A 314 -14.72 19.75 3.54
N ARG A 315 -15.09 19.67 2.25
CA ARG A 315 -16.45 19.97 1.78
C ARG A 315 -17.48 18.98 2.36
N LEU A 316 -17.18 17.67 2.32
CA LEU A 316 -18.05 16.66 2.94
C LEU A 316 -18.17 16.86 4.46
N GLU A 317 -17.08 17.22 5.13
CA GLU A 317 -17.06 17.51 6.57
C GLU A 317 -17.92 18.73 6.94
N GLN A 318 -17.87 19.79 6.13
CA GLN A 318 -18.70 20.99 6.33
C GLN A 318 -20.18 20.66 6.19
N THR A 319 -20.57 19.92 5.14
CA THR A 319 -21.96 19.49 4.93
C THR A 319 -22.44 18.59 6.07
N ALA A 320 -21.63 17.61 6.48
CA ALA A 320 -21.96 16.76 7.62
C ALA A 320 -22.11 17.56 8.91
N THR A 321 -21.23 18.55 9.15
CA THR A 321 -21.31 19.43 10.32
C THR A 321 -22.59 20.25 10.33
N ARG A 322 -23.02 20.78 9.18
CA ARG A 322 -24.29 21.50 9.04
C ARG A 322 -25.48 20.59 9.33
N LEU A 323 -25.52 19.40 8.71
CA LEU A 323 -26.60 18.43 8.95
C LEU A 323 -26.67 18.00 10.42
N VAL A 324 -25.53 17.78 11.09
CA VAL A 324 -25.51 17.48 12.53
C VAL A 324 -26.06 18.64 13.36
N ALA A 325 -25.79 19.90 12.99
CA ALA A 325 -26.39 21.05 13.66
C ALA A 325 -27.91 21.12 13.44
N GLU A 326 -28.41 20.75 12.25
CA GLU A 326 -29.86 20.62 12.00
C GLU A 326 -30.48 19.49 12.83
N ILE A 327 -29.78 18.36 12.98
CA ILE A 327 -30.21 17.21 13.80
C ILE A 327 -30.34 17.62 15.28
N GLU A 328 -29.36 18.35 15.81
CA GLU A 328 -29.38 18.86 17.19
C GLU A 328 -30.55 19.82 17.45
N ALA A 329 -31.06 20.50 16.42
CA ALA A 329 -32.20 21.40 16.52
C ALA A 329 -33.56 20.69 16.25
N HIS A 330 -33.55 19.43 15.82
CA HIS A 330 -34.75 18.71 15.41
C HIS A 330 -35.42 17.99 16.58
N THR A 331 -36.76 18.03 16.60
CA THR A 331 -37.55 17.22 17.54
C THR A 331 -37.71 15.82 16.95
N LEU A 332 -37.20 14.81 17.64
CA LEU A 332 -37.23 13.43 17.16
C LEU A 332 -38.57 12.74 17.41
N ASP A 333 -38.86 11.79 16.53
CA ASP A 333 -39.86 10.73 16.66
C ASP A 333 -39.19 9.36 16.39
N ASP A 334 -39.93 8.26 16.52
CA ASP A 334 -39.39 6.91 16.35
C ASP A 334 -38.79 6.67 14.95
N GLU A 335 -39.37 7.27 13.90
CA GLU A 335 -38.90 7.10 12.53
C GLU A 335 -37.58 7.84 12.30
N SER A 336 -37.54 9.12 12.63
CA SER A 336 -36.35 9.96 12.53
C SER A 336 -35.22 9.43 13.43
N ARG A 337 -35.52 8.97 14.65
CA ARG A 337 -34.56 8.31 15.55
C ARG A 337 -33.86 7.13 14.88
N ASN A 338 -34.61 6.25 14.21
CA ASN A 338 -34.03 5.08 13.53
C ASN A 338 -33.18 5.46 12.31
N ARG A 339 -33.63 6.44 11.52
CA ARG A 339 -32.86 6.96 10.36
C ARG A 339 -31.55 7.62 10.82
N LEU A 340 -31.59 8.42 11.88
CA LEU A 340 -30.43 9.09 12.44
C LEU A 340 -29.43 8.13 13.07
N MET A 341 -29.90 7.04 13.67
CA MET A 341 -29.02 5.96 14.11
C MET A 341 -28.24 5.35 12.94
N LEU A 342 -28.90 5.08 11.80
CA LEU A 342 -28.23 4.58 10.60
C LEU A 342 -27.23 5.60 10.04
N PHE A 343 -27.61 6.87 10.02
CA PHE A 343 -26.73 7.96 9.61
C PHE A 343 -25.45 8.02 10.45
N ALA A 344 -25.58 7.99 11.78
CA ALA A 344 -24.44 8.03 12.69
C ALA A 344 -23.55 6.78 12.60
N GLU A 345 -24.14 5.59 12.56
CA GLU A 345 -23.39 4.33 12.72
C GLU A 345 -22.89 3.74 11.40
N HIS A 346 -23.53 4.05 10.26
CA HIS A 346 -23.18 3.46 8.97
C HIS A 346 -22.75 4.48 7.92
N TYR A 347 -23.45 5.61 7.79
CA TYR A 347 -23.20 6.52 6.68
C TYR A 347 -22.06 7.51 6.95
N LEU A 348 -22.03 8.16 8.12
CA LEU A 348 -20.92 9.04 8.50
C LEU A 348 -19.56 8.31 8.41
N PRO A 349 -19.36 7.10 8.97
CA PRO A 349 -18.09 6.39 8.85
C PRO A 349 -17.68 6.08 7.42
N LYS A 350 -18.63 5.73 6.55
CA LYS A 350 -18.38 5.40 5.15
C LYS A 350 -18.02 6.62 4.32
N ILE A 351 -18.68 7.75 4.56
CA ILE A 351 -18.47 8.98 3.77
C ILE A 351 -17.22 9.71 4.26
N LEU A 352 -17.01 9.79 5.57
CA LEU A 352 -15.90 10.52 6.21
C LEU A 352 -14.78 9.57 6.68
N THR A 353 -14.56 8.46 5.98
CA THR A 353 -13.48 7.52 6.31
C THR A 353 -12.13 8.24 6.33
N GLY A 354 -11.41 8.15 7.45
CA GLY A 354 -10.10 8.81 7.63
C GLY A 354 -10.18 10.31 7.98
N SER A 355 -11.38 10.89 8.09
CA SER A 355 -11.57 12.25 8.58
C SER A 355 -11.33 12.35 10.09
N PRO A 356 -10.63 13.39 10.58
CA PRO A 356 -10.52 13.66 12.02
C PRO A 356 -11.84 14.13 12.65
N ALA A 357 -12.79 14.63 11.86
CA ALA A 357 -14.08 15.13 12.35
C ALA A 357 -15.11 14.02 12.62
N LEU A 358 -14.90 12.82 12.06
CA LEU A 358 -15.86 11.72 12.09
C LEU A 358 -16.36 11.40 13.51
N THR A 359 -15.45 11.13 14.45
CA THR A 359 -15.82 10.73 15.81
C THR A 359 -16.62 11.82 16.53
N ALA A 360 -16.20 13.08 16.41
CA ALA A 360 -16.88 14.21 17.03
C ALA A 360 -18.31 14.39 16.48
N LEU A 361 -18.51 14.21 15.17
CA LEU A 361 -19.84 14.28 14.55
C LEU A 361 -20.74 13.12 14.97
N GLN A 362 -20.21 11.89 15.02
CA GLN A 362 -20.96 10.73 15.51
C GLN A 362 -21.42 10.91 16.95
N ASP A 363 -20.54 11.39 17.83
CA ASP A 363 -20.86 11.56 19.24
C ASP A 363 -21.93 12.63 19.48
N ARG A 364 -21.94 13.70 18.67
CA ARG A 364 -23.01 14.71 18.68
C ARG A 364 -24.37 14.10 18.31
N VAL A 365 -24.45 13.32 17.23
CA VAL A 365 -25.71 12.65 16.85
C VAL A 365 -26.14 11.64 17.92
N ARG A 366 -25.21 10.84 18.46
CA ARG A 366 -25.49 9.88 19.54
C ARG A 366 -26.02 10.57 20.81
N ALA A 367 -25.55 11.78 21.13
CA ALA A 367 -26.05 12.53 22.27
C ALA A 367 -27.54 12.89 22.09
N VAL A 368 -27.95 13.32 20.90
CA VAL A 368 -29.36 13.60 20.58
C VAL A 368 -30.20 12.33 20.70
N LEU A 369 -29.73 11.21 20.15
CA LEU A 369 -30.43 9.91 20.22
C LEU A 369 -30.58 9.42 21.68
N ARG A 370 -29.52 9.56 22.50
CA ARG A 370 -29.58 9.18 23.92
C ARG A 370 -30.57 10.03 24.70
N ALA A 371 -30.60 11.34 24.45
CA ALA A 371 -31.55 12.25 25.09
C ALA A 371 -33.01 11.87 24.77
N PHE A 372 -33.29 11.52 23.51
CA PHE A 372 -34.61 11.01 23.11
C PHE A 372 -34.96 9.68 23.80
N ASP A 373 -34.04 8.70 23.78
CA ASP A 373 -34.26 7.39 24.40
C ASP A 373 -34.46 7.53 25.93
N GLU A 374 -33.78 8.47 26.59
CA GLU A 374 -33.97 8.79 28.01
C GLU A 374 -35.31 9.46 28.29
N GLN A 375 -35.75 10.41 27.44
CA GLN A 375 -37.07 11.03 27.54
C GLN A 375 -38.18 9.99 27.42
N GLN A 376 -38.13 9.13 26.39
CA GLN A 376 -39.11 8.06 26.17
C GLN A 376 -39.20 7.11 27.37
N ARG A 377 -38.06 6.72 27.96
CA ARG A 377 -38.04 5.91 29.18
C ARG A 377 -38.68 6.62 30.36
N GLY A 378 -38.41 7.93 30.53
CA GLY A 378 -39.03 8.75 31.57
C GLY A 378 -40.55 8.85 31.41
N GLU A 379 -41.03 9.06 30.18
CA GLU A 379 -42.46 9.13 29.85
C GLU A 379 -43.17 7.80 30.12
N LEU A 380 -42.57 6.67 29.72
CA LEU A 380 -43.10 5.34 29.99
C LEU A 380 -43.16 5.02 31.49
N GLU A 381 -42.12 5.38 32.25
CA GLU A 381 -42.11 5.18 33.69
C GLU A 381 -43.13 6.08 34.41
N ALA A 382 -43.26 7.34 33.99
CA ALA A 382 -44.29 8.23 34.51
C ALA A 382 -45.71 7.72 34.19
N ALA A 383 -45.94 7.21 32.99
CA ALA A 383 -47.20 6.58 32.61
C ALA A 383 -47.49 5.32 33.45
N ARG A 384 -46.48 4.50 33.75
CA ARG A 384 -46.59 3.33 34.62
C ARG A 384 -46.99 3.71 36.05
N VAL A 385 -46.30 4.68 36.66
CA VAL A 385 -46.63 5.18 37.99
C VAL A 385 -48.04 5.78 38.00
N ARG A 386 -48.41 6.53 36.96
CA ARG A 386 -49.74 7.10 36.83
C ARG A 386 -50.83 6.03 36.69
N GLU A 387 -50.54 4.94 35.97
CA GLU A 387 -51.43 3.79 35.86
C GLU A 387 -51.66 3.12 37.22
N GLU A 388 -50.61 2.95 38.03
CA GLU A 388 -50.70 2.38 39.38
C GLU A 388 -51.55 3.27 40.30
N GLU A 389 -51.32 4.59 40.31
CA GLU A 389 -52.12 5.57 41.06
C GLU A 389 -53.59 5.53 40.67
N LEU A 390 -53.88 5.59 39.36
CA LEU A 390 -55.24 5.58 38.85
C LEU A 390 -55.94 4.25 39.13
N THR A 391 -55.21 3.12 39.13
CA THR A 391 -55.77 1.80 39.49
C THR A 391 -56.22 1.77 40.94
N GLN A 392 -55.40 2.29 41.86
CA GLN A 392 -55.77 2.37 43.27
C GLN A 392 -56.99 3.29 43.48
N MET A 393 -57.00 4.47 42.85
CA MET A 393 -58.15 5.38 42.90
C MET A 393 -59.41 4.75 42.30
N ALA A 394 -59.24 3.97 41.23
CA ALA A 394 -60.34 3.30 40.56
C ALA A 394 -60.99 2.22 41.44
N ASP A 395 -60.19 1.44 42.17
CA ASP A 395 -60.71 0.46 43.12
C ASP A 395 -61.51 1.10 44.26
N ASP A 396 -61.02 2.21 44.82
CA ASP A 396 -61.73 2.95 45.87
C ASP A 396 -63.05 3.54 45.34
N ARG A 397 -63.02 4.13 44.14
CA ARG A 397 -64.19 4.75 43.49
C ARG A 397 -65.22 3.70 43.06
N TRP A 398 -64.80 2.51 42.66
CA TRP A 398 -65.72 1.45 42.24
C TRP A 398 -66.68 1.07 43.36
N GLY A 399 -66.20 0.95 44.60
CA GLY A 399 -67.05 0.68 45.75
C GLY A 399 -68.13 1.75 45.99
N GLU A 400 -67.81 3.03 45.74
CA GLU A 400 -68.78 4.13 45.82
C GLU A 400 -69.80 4.09 44.68
N ILE A 401 -69.37 3.81 43.44
CA ILE A 401 -70.24 3.68 42.28
C ILE A 401 -71.26 2.54 42.52
N VAL A 402 -70.78 1.36 42.95
CA VAL A 402 -71.64 0.21 43.27
C VAL A 402 -72.65 0.60 44.35
N ARG A 403 -72.23 1.27 45.42
CA ARG A 403 -73.14 1.71 46.50
C ARG A 403 -74.21 2.68 45.99
N THR A 404 -73.83 3.63 45.16
CA THR A 404 -74.73 4.68 44.66
C THR A 404 -75.76 4.14 43.68
N LEU A 405 -75.35 3.22 42.80
CA LEU A 405 -76.23 2.62 41.81
C LEU A 405 -77.03 1.44 42.37
N SER A 406 -76.56 0.82 43.46
CA SER A 406 -77.18 -0.35 44.11
C SER A 406 -77.64 -1.42 43.10
N PRO A 407 -76.73 -1.89 42.22
CA PRO A 407 -77.08 -2.80 41.13
C PRO A 407 -77.47 -4.18 41.66
N GLU A 408 -78.37 -4.86 40.94
CA GLU A 408 -78.62 -6.27 41.15
C GLU A 408 -77.52 -7.13 40.52
N ARG A 409 -77.28 -8.34 41.03
CA ARG A 409 -76.35 -9.25 40.36
C ARG A 409 -76.95 -9.73 39.04
N PHE A 410 -76.16 -9.71 37.95
CA PHE A 410 -76.62 -10.26 36.68
C PHE A 410 -76.79 -11.78 36.77
N GLU A 411 -78.00 -12.25 36.52
CA GLU A 411 -78.36 -13.66 36.48
C GLU A 411 -78.77 -14.05 35.05
N VAL A 412 -77.79 -14.46 34.26
CA VAL A 412 -78.01 -14.75 32.83
C VAL A 412 -79.09 -15.80 32.56
N GLN A 413 -79.37 -16.72 33.48
CA GLN A 413 -80.46 -17.70 33.29
C GLN A 413 -81.86 -17.06 33.44
N ASN A 414 -81.96 -15.95 34.17
CA ASN A 414 -83.19 -15.22 34.47
C ASN A 414 -83.20 -13.82 33.85
N TRP A 415 -82.33 -13.53 32.87
CA TRP A 415 -82.11 -12.17 32.36
C TRP A 415 -83.40 -11.47 31.91
N ARG A 416 -84.40 -12.22 31.41
CA ARG A 416 -85.69 -11.66 30.97
C ARG A 416 -86.45 -10.95 32.10
N SER A 417 -86.37 -11.42 33.34
CA SER A 417 -87.00 -10.76 34.48
C SER A 417 -86.18 -9.57 35.00
N GLN A 418 -84.94 -9.42 34.52
CA GLN A 418 -84.04 -8.33 34.89
C GLN A 418 -84.03 -7.19 33.87
N VAL A 419 -84.84 -7.27 32.80
CA VAL A 419 -84.94 -6.21 31.79
C VAL A 419 -85.47 -4.93 32.43
N GLY A 420 -84.79 -3.82 32.17
CA GLY A 420 -85.02 -2.50 32.79
C GLY A 420 -84.37 -2.33 34.15
N LEU A 421 -83.73 -3.37 34.71
CA LEU A 421 -82.98 -3.26 35.97
C LEU A 421 -81.53 -2.89 35.71
N VAL A 422 -80.93 -2.23 36.70
CA VAL A 422 -79.49 -1.97 36.75
C VAL A 422 -78.81 -3.20 37.34
N ILE A 423 -77.95 -3.83 36.54
CA ILE A 423 -77.24 -5.06 36.88
C ILE A 423 -75.74 -4.80 37.02
N GLN A 424 -75.08 -5.63 37.82
CA GLN A 424 -73.64 -5.74 37.91
C GLN A 424 -73.19 -7.10 37.40
N THR A 425 -72.19 -7.08 36.52
CA THR A 425 -71.53 -8.27 36.00
C THR A 425 -70.02 -8.09 35.94
N THR A 426 -69.33 -9.20 35.79
CA THR A 426 -67.88 -9.27 35.65
C THR A 426 -67.59 -9.96 34.33
N VAL A 427 -66.77 -9.34 33.50
CA VAL A 427 -66.42 -9.80 32.16
C VAL A 427 -64.93 -10.11 32.16
N SER A 428 -64.59 -11.39 32.17
CA SER A 428 -63.20 -11.86 32.19
C SER A 428 -62.43 -11.52 30.91
N SER A 429 -63.14 -11.37 29.78
CA SER A 429 -62.54 -11.06 28.48
C SER A 429 -63.56 -10.32 27.60
N ASN A 430 -63.16 -9.17 27.06
CA ASN A 430 -63.93 -8.50 26.02
C ASN A 430 -63.67 -9.21 24.68
N LEU A 431 -64.68 -9.90 24.16
CA LEU A 431 -64.64 -10.66 22.91
C LEU A 431 -64.95 -9.80 21.67
N CYS A 432 -65.13 -8.49 21.87
CA CYS A 432 -65.27 -7.49 20.82
C CYS A 432 -64.02 -7.48 19.91
N GLY A 433 -64.21 -7.59 18.60
CA GLY A 433 -63.15 -7.74 17.59
C GLY A 433 -62.56 -9.15 17.47
N TRP A 434 -62.88 -10.05 18.40
CA TRP A 434 -62.41 -11.45 18.40
C TRP A 434 -63.50 -12.38 17.90
N ASP A 435 -64.52 -12.64 18.72
CA ASP A 435 -65.64 -13.52 18.38
C ASP A 435 -66.84 -12.75 17.84
N TYR A 436 -66.81 -11.42 17.98
CA TYR A 436 -67.93 -10.55 17.65
C TYR A 436 -67.44 -9.28 16.96
N ASN A 437 -68.23 -8.74 16.03
CA ASN A 437 -67.89 -7.47 15.40
C ASN A 437 -67.92 -6.35 16.46
N GLY A 438 -66.86 -5.55 16.48
CA GLY A 438 -66.69 -4.46 17.43
C GLY A 438 -67.11 -3.09 16.95
N ASP A 439 -67.55 -2.96 15.70
CA ASP A 439 -67.90 -1.65 15.12
C ASP A 439 -69.10 -0.99 15.82
N ASP A 440 -70.05 -1.80 16.32
CA ASP A 440 -71.33 -1.33 16.86
C ASP A 440 -71.47 -1.50 18.39
N VAL A 441 -70.50 -2.13 19.06
CA VAL A 441 -70.58 -2.50 20.49
C VAL A 441 -69.25 -2.28 21.21
N ASP A 442 -69.29 -1.70 22.40
CA ASP A 442 -68.07 -1.37 23.17
C ASP A 442 -67.57 -2.60 23.97
N ILE A 443 -68.50 -3.46 24.44
CA ILE A 443 -68.18 -4.72 25.10
C ILE A 443 -69.02 -5.88 24.54
N ALA A 444 -68.40 -7.04 24.43
CA ALA A 444 -69.05 -8.29 24.05
C ALA A 444 -68.47 -9.45 24.86
N PHE A 445 -69.31 -10.36 25.36
CA PHE A 445 -68.87 -11.50 26.15
C PHE A 445 -69.90 -12.64 26.15
N ARG A 446 -69.53 -13.79 26.70
CA ARG A 446 -70.45 -14.91 26.95
C ARG A 446 -70.66 -15.10 28.44
N ALA A 447 -71.90 -15.08 28.89
CA ALA A 447 -72.28 -15.46 30.25
C ALA A 447 -72.99 -16.82 30.21
N ASN A 448 -72.37 -17.86 30.77
CA ASN A 448 -72.87 -19.24 30.72
C ASN A 448 -73.29 -19.69 29.30
N GLY A 449 -72.48 -19.37 28.29
CA GLY A 449 -72.74 -19.69 26.89
C GLY A 449 -73.67 -18.73 26.15
N VAL A 450 -74.40 -17.87 26.86
CA VAL A 450 -75.31 -16.87 26.27
C VAL A 450 -74.50 -15.63 25.82
N PRO A 451 -74.58 -15.22 24.54
CA PRO A 451 -73.97 -13.98 24.06
C PRO A 451 -74.58 -12.75 24.74
N CYS A 452 -73.74 -11.84 25.19
CA CYS A 452 -74.11 -10.57 25.79
C CYS A 452 -73.28 -9.46 25.16
N TYR A 453 -73.88 -8.30 24.91
CA TYR A 453 -73.15 -7.12 24.44
C TYR A 453 -73.64 -5.86 25.12
N GLY A 454 -72.74 -4.89 25.24
CA GLY A 454 -73.00 -3.60 25.84
C GLY A 454 -72.46 -2.45 25.02
N THR A 455 -73.24 -1.38 24.95
CA THR A 455 -72.80 -0.09 24.42
C THR A 455 -72.59 0.89 25.57
N PHE A 456 -71.48 1.62 25.52
CA PHE A 456 -71.16 2.64 26.50
C PHE A 456 -72.04 3.85 26.29
N GLU A 457 -72.51 4.43 27.39
CA GLU A 457 -73.05 5.78 27.31
C GLU A 457 -71.98 6.77 26.83
N PRO A 458 -72.36 7.84 26.10
CA PRO A 458 -71.39 8.78 25.52
C PRO A 458 -70.41 9.36 26.55
N ALA A 459 -70.90 9.73 27.74
CA ALA A 459 -70.06 10.27 28.82
C ALA A 459 -69.09 9.21 29.38
N LEU A 460 -69.53 7.96 29.49
CA LEU A 460 -68.69 6.84 29.88
C LEU A 460 -67.59 6.61 28.84
N ARG A 461 -67.94 6.59 27.55
CA ARG A 461 -66.98 6.38 26.45
C ARG A 461 -65.88 7.45 26.45
N GLU A 462 -66.25 8.71 26.64
CA GLU A 462 -65.29 9.81 26.72
C GLU A 462 -64.39 9.69 27.95
N ALA A 463 -64.95 9.33 29.10
CA ALA A 463 -64.18 9.15 30.33
C ALA A 463 -63.17 7.98 30.23
N VAL A 464 -63.58 6.86 29.64
CA VAL A 464 -62.68 5.72 29.38
C VAL A 464 -61.54 6.14 28.45
N ARG A 465 -61.85 6.83 27.35
CA ARG A 465 -60.84 7.31 26.39
C ARG A 465 -59.84 8.26 27.04
N SER A 466 -60.32 9.18 27.88
CA SER A 466 -59.49 10.13 28.61
C SER A 466 -58.48 9.42 29.53
N VAL A 467 -58.95 8.45 30.32
CA VAL A 467 -58.08 7.66 31.22
C VAL A 467 -57.05 6.87 30.43
N LEU A 468 -57.44 6.13 29.40
CA LEU A 468 -56.52 5.33 28.59
C LEU A 468 -55.45 6.17 27.89
N THR A 469 -55.84 7.35 27.39
CA THR A 469 -54.89 8.31 26.79
C THR A 469 -53.85 8.79 27.80
N SER A 470 -54.27 9.06 29.06
CA SER A 470 -53.37 9.55 30.11
C SER A 470 -52.32 8.54 30.59
N VAL A 471 -52.54 7.25 30.33
CA VAL A 471 -51.61 6.16 30.67
C VAL A 471 -50.96 5.55 29.42
N LEU A 472 -51.00 6.26 28.29
CA LEU A 472 -50.43 5.83 27.01
C LEU A 472 -50.94 4.46 26.51
N ARG A 473 -52.20 4.09 26.85
CA ARG A 473 -52.85 2.86 26.36
C ARG A 473 -53.87 3.16 25.28
N ARG A 474 -53.92 2.28 24.28
CA ARG A 474 -54.90 2.36 23.16
C ARG A 474 -56.18 1.57 23.41
N TYR A 475 -56.11 0.54 24.23
CA TYR A 475 -57.23 -0.37 24.51
C TYR A 475 -57.36 -0.59 26.01
N LEU A 476 -58.57 -0.96 26.44
CA LEU A 476 -58.79 -1.46 27.79
C LEU A 476 -57.82 -2.63 28.03
N PRO A 477 -57.14 -2.68 29.18
CA PRO A 477 -56.27 -3.80 29.48
C PRO A 477 -57.08 -5.10 29.41
N GLY A 478 -56.46 -6.21 28.98
CA GLY A 478 -57.07 -7.55 28.90
C GLY A 478 -57.37 -8.17 30.27
N LEU A 479 -57.76 -7.33 31.22
CA LEU A 479 -58.11 -7.63 32.59
C LEU A 479 -59.62 -7.82 32.72
N GLU A 480 -60.00 -8.36 33.85
CA GLU A 480 -61.39 -8.50 34.28
C GLU A 480 -62.09 -7.13 34.32
N LEU A 481 -63.15 -6.96 33.52
CA LEU A 481 -63.97 -5.76 33.51
C LEU A 481 -65.14 -5.91 34.47
N ARG A 482 -65.24 -5.01 35.45
CA ARG A 482 -66.41 -4.90 36.33
C ARG A 482 -67.37 -3.91 35.69
N VAL A 483 -68.58 -4.37 35.37
CA VAL A 483 -69.54 -3.62 34.55
C VAL A 483 -70.83 -3.43 35.35
N ILE A 484 -71.33 -2.20 35.40
CA ILE A 484 -72.71 -1.91 35.78
C ILE A 484 -73.44 -1.40 34.54
N ALA A 485 -74.55 -2.04 34.21
CA ALA A 485 -75.29 -1.76 33.01
C ALA A 485 -76.80 -1.83 33.30
N GLU A 486 -77.59 -1.08 32.54
CA GLU A 486 -79.02 -1.30 32.46
C GLU A 486 -79.31 -2.36 31.41
N LEU A 487 -80.07 -3.38 31.78
CA LEU A 487 -80.43 -4.45 30.86
C LEU A 487 -81.54 -3.99 29.93
N THR A 488 -81.27 -3.82 28.64
CA THR A 488 -82.23 -3.21 27.70
C THR A 488 -83.18 -4.23 27.06
N GLY A 489 -82.83 -5.51 27.08
CA GLY A 489 -83.69 -6.58 26.60
C GLY A 489 -82.99 -7.52 25.61
N PRO A 490 -83.77 -8.29 24.80
CA PRO A 490 -83.20 -9.04 23.69
C PRO A 490 -82.64 -8.07 22.65
N GLY A 491 -81.46 -8.39 22.14
CA GLY A 491 -80.84 -7.69 21.03
C GLY A 491 -80.18 -8.65 20.05
N ARG A 492 -79.50 -8.09 19.06
CA ARG A 492 -78.72 -8.85 18.08
C ARG A 492 -77.37 -8.19 17.91
N MET A 493 -76.34 -9.01 17.78
CA MET A 493 -74.97 -8.58 17.52
C MET A 493 -74.38 -9.45 16.40
N GLN A 494 -73.32 -8.98 15.77
CA GLN A 494 -72.65 -9.74 14.71
C GLN A 494 -71.59 -10.64 15.33
N GLN A 495 -71.67 -11.95 15.11
CA GLN A 495 -70.63 -12.91 15.45
C GLN A 495 -69.66 -13.06 14.28
N ILE A 496 -68.37 -13.05 14.57
CA ILE A 496 -67.32 -13.33 13.59
C ILE A 496 -67.26 -14.84 13.39
N VAL A 497 -67.45 -15.28 12.16
CA VAL A 497 -67.32 -16.68 11.74
C VAL A 497 -66.06 -16.81 10.89
N ARG A 498 -65.08 -17.54 11.42
CA ARG A 498 -63.83 -17.86 10.70
C ARG A 498 -63.99 -19.21 10.03
N THR A 499 -63.96 -19.21 8.71
CA THR A 499 -64.02 -20.44 7.92
C THR A 499 -62.70 -20.62 7.18
N SER A 500 -61.97 -21.68 7.49
CA SER A 500 -60.76 -22.03 6.74
C SER A 500 -61.15 -22.77 5.48
N LYS A 501 -60.76 -22.23 4.32
CA LYS A 501 -60.84 -22.94 3.05
C LYS A 501 -59.44 -23.41 2.68
N VAL A 502 -59.26 -24.72 2.65
CA VAL A 502 -58.03 -25.31 2.11
C VAL A 502 -58.22 -25.42 0.61
N THR A 503 -57.42 -24.66 -0.14
CA THR A 503 -57.36 -24.74 -1.59
C THR A 503 -56.11 -25.53 -1.96
N HIS A 504 -56.30 -26.75 -2.47
CA HIS A 504 -55.19 -27.55 -2.98
C HIS A 504 -54.68 -26.95 -4.28
N ASN A 505 -53.46 -26.42 -4.27
CA ASN A 505 -52.79 -25.99 -5.49
C ASN A 505 -52.31 -27.24 -6.27
N PRO A 506 -52.48 -27.32 -7.60
CA PRO A 506 -51.91 -28.40 -8.42
C PRO A 506 -50.38 -28.58 -8.29
N HIS A 507 -49.66 -27.64 -7.67
CA HIS A 507 -48.22 -27.73 -7.37
C HIS A 507 -47.87 -28.28 -5.97
N GLY A 508 -48.84 -28.79 -5.20
CA GLY A 508 -48.58 -29.57 -3.98
C GLY A 508 -48.39 -28.79 -2.68
N ALA A 509 -48.67 -27.50 -2.66
CA ALA A 509 -48.77 -26.70 -1.42
C ALA A 509 -50.24 -26.38 -1.13
N ASP A 510 -50.70 -26.72 0.07
CA ASP A 510 -52.03 -26.36 0.56
C ASP A 510 -52.06 -24.87 0.92
N LEU A 511 -52.88 -24.09 0.23
CA LEU A 511 -53.16 -22.72 0.63
C LEU A 511 -54.33 -22.76 1.62
N VAL A 512 -54.09 -22.37 2.87
CA VAL A 512 -55.17 -22.17 3.84
C VAL A 512 -55.59 -20.70 3.76
N GLU A 513 -56.72 -20.44 3.11
CA GLU A 513 -57.35 -19.11 3.14
C GLU A 513 -58.32 -19.04 4.32
N GLU A 514 -58.16 -18.02 5.16
CA GLU A 514 -59.12 -17.73 6.22
C GLU A 514 -60.16 -16.75 5.67
N LEU A 515 -61.40 -17.23 5.48
CA LEU A 515 -62.55 -16.38 5.17
C LEU A 515 -63.18 -15.93 6.48
N ILE A 516 -63.18 -14.62 6.70
CA ILE A 516 -63.85 -13.98 7.83
C ILE A 516 -65.20 -13.46 7.34
N SER A 517 -66.29 -14.00 7.85
CA SER A 517 -67.65 -13.47 7.66
C SER A 517 -68.26 -13.07 9.00
N THR A 518 -69.36 -12.31 8.95
CA THR A 518 -70.12 -11.94 10.15
C THR A 518 -71.57 -12.40 10.03
N GLU A 519 -72.11 -12.99 11.08
CA GLU A 519 -73.50 -13.46 11.13
C GLU A 519 -74.26 -12.90 12.34
N PRO A 520 -75.52 -12.48 12.20
CA PRO A 520 -76.27 -11.89 13.31
C PRO A 520 -76.79 -12.95 14.28
N ILE A 521 -76.33 -12.90 15.53
CA ILE A 521 -76.74 -13.79 16.63
C ILE A 521 -77.62 -13.06 17.65
N ASP A 522 -78.57 -13.78 18.23
CA ASP A 522 -79.38 -13.28 19.35
C ASP A 522 -78.51 -13.16 20.61
N ALA A 523 -78.62 -12.01 21.27
CA ALA A 523 -77.81 -11.69 22.43
C ALA A 523 -78.62 -10.90 23.46
N VAL A 524 -78.12 -10.88 24.69
CA VAL A 524 -78.64 -9.99 25.73
C VAL A 524 -77.99 -8.63 25.54
N ALA A 525 -78.81 -7.61 25.28
CA ALA A 525 -78.35 -6.24 25.10
C ALA A 525 -78.34 -5.49 26.44
N MET A 526 -77.30 -4.70 26.66
CA MET A 526 -77.20 -3.83 27.82
C MET A 526 -76.66 -2.45 27.45
N ARG A 527 -77.03 -1.45 28.23
CA ARG A 527 -76.46 -0.10 28.18
C ARG A 527 -75.50 0.05 29.35
N VAL A 528 -74.22 0.18 29.09
CA VAL A 528 -73.20 0.27 30.14
C VAL A 528 -73.14 1.68 30.68
N ILE A 529 -73.42 1.81 31.97
CA ILE A 529 -73.50 3.09 32.68
C ILE A 529 -72.37 3.26 33.69
N ALA A 530 -71.66 2.20 34.05
CA ALA A 530 -70.38 2.29 34.75
C ALA A 530 -69.46 1.12 34.43
N LEU A 531 -68.16 1.37 34.48
CA LEU A 531 -67.11 0.41 34.18
C LEU A 531 -65.95 0.60 35.15
N ALA A 532 -65.38 -0.51 35.64
CA ALA A 532 -64.05 -0.51 36.22
C ALA A 532 -63.15 -1.61 35.66
N CYS A 533 -61.93 -1.26 35.28
CA CYS A 533 -60.90 -2.15 34.73
C CYS A 533 -59.52 -1.48 34.84
N GLY A 534 -58.63 -2.03 35.69
CA GLY A 534 -57.33 -1.42 35.96
C GLY A 534 -57.45 0.05 36.38
N PRO A 535 -56.82 1.01 35.67
CA PRO A 535 -56.85 2.44 36.01
C PRO A 535 -58.21 3.12 35.77
N VAL A 536 -59.18 2.39 35.22
CA VAL A 536 -60.50 2.93 34.89
C VAL A 536 -61.48 2.58 36.02
N ALA A 537 -62.15 3.57 36.62
CA ALA A 537 -63.44 3.41 37.29
C ALA A 537 -64.29 4.67 37.06
N VAL A 538 -65.28 4.54 36.19
CA VAL A 538 -66.05 5.67 35.66
C VAL A 538 -67.53 5.34 35.64
N ARG A 539 -68.35 6.38 35.83
CA ARG A 539 -69.81 6.35 35.73
C ARG A 539 -70.21 7.38 34.66
N GLY A 540 -71.06 6.96 33.73
CA GLY A 540 -71.65 7.77 32.66
C GLY A 540 -72.68 8.78 33.16
#